data_AF-A0A8J4CWB7-F1
#
_entry.id   AF-A0A8J4CWB7-F1
#
_cell.length_a   1.000
_cell.length_b   1.000
_cell.length_c   1.000
_cell.angle_alpha   90.00
_cell.angle_beta   90.00
_cell.angle_gamma   90.00
#
_symmetry.space_group_name_H-M   'P 1'
#
loop_
_entity.id
_entity.type
_entity.pdbx_description
1 polymer ?
#
loop_
_entity_poly.entity_id
_entity_poly.type
_entity_poly.pdbx_seq_one_letter_code
_entity_poly.pdbx_strand_id
1 'polypeptide(L)'
;MDVDISNLVTRLPGLRMIGIGGLSFLTDASLHSIAAGCPFLESLYACDLPNVTHAGLEALLRGCTRLHRVAMSNCGRLPPADVAMLRSKYSYVFKGDMLPDNVARAENEFLAAVG
;
A
#
# COMPACT_ATOMS: atom_id res chain seq x y z
N MET A 1 0.81 -18.35 -0.37
CA MET A 1 0.70 -18.10 -1.84
C MET A 1 -0.35 -17.01 -2.07
N ASP A 2 -0.51 -16.43 -3.27
CA ASP A 2 -1.49 -15.35 -3.55
C ASP A 2 -2.93 -15.66 -3.06
N VAL A 3 -3.28 -16.96 -2.99
CA VAL A 3 -4.55 -17.47 -2.45
C VAL A 3 -4.80 -17.01 -1.01
N ASP A 4 -3.77 -16.93 -0.17
CA ASP A 4 -3.91 -16.57 1.25
C ASP A 4 -4.33 -15.10 1.41
N ILE A 5 -3.70 -14.18 0.66
CA ILE A 5 -4.09 -12.77 0.63
C ILE A 5 -5.51 -12.63 0.09
N SER A 6 -5.83 -13.34 -0.99
CA SER A 6 -7.14 -13.25 -1.65
C SER A 6 -8.28 -13.68 -0.70
N ASN A 7 -8.09 -14.75 0.06
CA ASN A 7 -9.06 -15.19 1.08
C ASN A 7 -9.16 -14.23 2.26
N LEU A 8 -8.07 -13.55 2.62
CA LEU A 8 -8.07 -12.57 3.70
C LEU A 8 -8.85 -11.30 3.31
N VAL A 9 -8.56 -10.73 2.14
CA VAL A 9 -9.12 -9.43 1.71
C VAL A 9 -10.60 -9.53 1.35
N THR A 10 -11.03 -10.66 0.80
CA THR A 10 -12.46 -10.92 0.50
C THR A 10 -13.34 -10.99 1.75
N ARG A 11 -12.75 -11.29 2.91
CA ARG A 11 -13.45 -11.34 4.21
C ARG A 11 -13.37 -10.02 4.98
N LEU A 12 -12.63 -9.04 4.47
CA LEU A 12 -12.37 -7.76 5.13
C LEU A 12 -12.75 -6.57 4.22
N PRO A 13 -14.05 -6.40 3.86
CA PRO A 13 -14.47 -5.33 2.96
C PRO A 13 -14.23 -3.92 3.53
N GLY A 14 -14.16 -3.78 4.86
CA GLY A 14 -13.88 -2.53 5.55
C GLY A 14 -12.40 -2.26 5.83
N LEU A 15 -11.48 -3.00 5.22
CA LEU A 15 -10.05 -2.81 5.45
C LEU A 15 -9.60 -1.44 4.92
N ARG A 16 -9.04 -0.62 5.82
CA ARG A 16 -8.52 0.72 5.50
C ARG A 16 -7.01 0.74 5.33
N MET A 17 -6.32 -0.23 5.89
CA MET A 17 -4.86 -0.30 5.81
C MET A 17 -4.39 -1.74 5.69
N ILE A 18 -3.41 -1.96 4.82
CA ILE A 18 -2.76 -3.26 4.65
C ILE A 18 -1.26 -3.09 4.41
N GLY A 19 -0.47 -3.96 5.03
CA GLY A 19 0.95 -4.10 4.74
C GLY A 19 1.26 -5.50 4.24
N ILE A 20 1.81 -5.56 3.04
CA ILE A 20 2.19 -6.79 2.34
C ILE A 20 3.66 -6.76 1.90
N GLY A 21 4.45 -5.81 2.41
CA GLY A 21 5.85 -5.67 2.02
C GLY A 21 6.73 -6.84 2.46
N GLY A 22 7.78 -7.13 1.70
CA GLY A 22 8.72 -8.24 1.94
C GLY A 22 8.18 -9.62 1.55
N LEU A 23 6.95 -9.71 1.07
CA LEU A 23 6.33 -10.97 0.65
C LEU A 23 6.67 -11.29 -0.80
N SER A 24 7.84 -11.91 -1.00
CA SER A 24 8.40 -12.18 -2.34
C SER A 24 7.53 -13.08 -3.23
N PHE A 25 6.62 -13.85 -2.63
CA PHE A 25 5.68 -14.72 -3.35
C PHE A 25 4.44 -14.00 -3.89
N LEU A 26 4.24 -12.72 -3.55
CA LEU A 26 3.09 -11.97 -4.03
C LEU A 26 3.31 -11.45 -5.45
N THR A 27 2.24 -11.55 -6.24
CA THR A 27 2.22 -11.13 -7.64
C THR A 27 1.11 -10.10 -7.89
N ASP A 28 0.95 -9.68 -9.14
CA ASP A 28 -0.17 -8.82 -9.55
C ASP A 28 -1.53 -9.42 -9.17
N ALA A 29 -1.64 -10.76 -9.06
CA ALA A 29 -2.88 -11.42 -8.66
C ALA A 29 -3.33 -11.01 -7.25
N SER A 30 -2.42 -10.90 -6.28
CA SER A 30 -2.80 -10.45 -4.94
C SER A 30 -3.18 -8.97 -4.90
N LEU A 31 -2.56 -8.13 -5.73
CA LEU A 31 -3.00 -6.73 -5.89
C LEU A 31 -4.40 -6.62 -6.49
N HIS A 32 -4.74 -7.44 -7.48
CA HIS A 32 -6.10 -7.52 -8.03
C HIS A 32 -7.12 -7.95 -6.98
N SER A 33 -6.78 -8.96 -6.17
CA SER A 33 -7.66 -9.40 -5.08
C SER A 33 -7.87 -8.31 -4.04
N ILE A 34 -6.82 -7.56 -3.67
CA ILE A 34 -6.94 -6.40 -2.77
C ILE A 34 -7.86 -5.34 -3.39
N ALA A 35 -7.66 -5.02 -4.67
CA ALA A 35 -8.46 -4.05 -5.40
C ALA A 35 -9.95 -4.40 -5.42
N ALA A 36 -10.28 -5.68 -5.55
CA ALA A 36 -11.65 -6.18 -5.57
C ALA A 36 -12.26 -6.35 -4.17
N GLY A 37 -11.47 -6.77 -3.19
CA GLY A 37 -11.93 -7.09 -1.84
C GLY A 37 -12.01 -5.89 -0.90
N CYS A 38 -11.15 -4.88 -1.08
CA CYS A 38 -10.99 -3.76 -0.16
C CYS A 38 -11.16 -2.39 -0.84
N PRO A 39 -12.38 -2.02 -1.29
CA PRO A 39 -12.61 -0.75 -1.99
C PRO A 39 -12.38 0.49 -1.10
N PHE A 40 -12.44 0.34 0.23
CA PHE A 40 -12.22 1.43 1.20
C PHE A 40 -10.76 1.54 1.68
N LEU A 41 -9.82 0.87 1.00
CA LEU A 41 -8.41 0.93 1.36
C LEU A 41 -7.87 2.35 1.21
N GLU A 42 -7.21 2.82 2.25
CA GLU A 42 -6.71 4.18 2.42
C GLU A 42 -5.17 4.23 2.49
N SER A 43 -4.58 3.18 3.10
CA SER A 43 -3.15 2.98 3.27
C SER A 43 -2.67 1.64 2.70
N LEU A 44 -1.65 1.65 1.85
CA LEU A 44 -0.97 0.46 1.35
C LEU A 44 0.54 0.55 1.62
N TYR A 45 1.09 -0.50 2.24
CA TYR A 45 2.52 -0.75 2.30
C TYR A 45 2.87 -2.00 1.50
N ALA A 46 3.61 -1.84 0.41
CA ALA A 46 3.91 -2.89 -0.56
C ALA A 46 5.35 -2.75 -1.08
N CYS A 47 6.32 -2.63 -0.16
CA CYS A 47 7.75 -2.59 -0.47
C CYS A 47 8.33 -4.00 -0.66
N ASP A 48 9.44 -4.11 -1.39
CA ASP A 48 10.17 -5.38 -1.57
C ASP A 48 9.33 -6.49 -2.22
N LEU A 49 8.53 -6.13 -3.23
CA LEU A 49 7.71 -7.06 -4.03
C LEU A 49 8.33 -7.26 -5.42
N PRO A 50 9.21 -8.28 -5.62
CA PRO A 50 9.95 -8.47 -6.86
C PRO A 50 9.09 -8.92 -8.04
N ASN A 51 7.90 -9.47 -7.78
CA ASN A 51 7.02 -10.04 -8.80
C ASN A 51 5.79 -9.18 -9.12
N VAL A 52 5.68 -8.00 -8.51
CA VAL A 52 4.64 -7.02 -8.80
C VAL A 52 5.08 -6.10 -9.94
N THR A 53 4.16 -5.81 -10.86
CA THR A 53 4.39 -5.00 -12.06
C THR A 53 3.47 -3.78 -12.10
N HIS A 54 3.67 -2.95 -13.13
CA HIS A 54 2.81 -1.80 -13.41
C HIS A 54 1.32 -2.18 -13.51
N ALA A 55 1.00 -3.34 -14.10
CA ALA A 55 -0.37 -3.77 -14.30
C ALA A 55 -1.08 -4.05 -12.97
N GLY A 56 -0.40 -4.71 -12.02
CA GLY A 56 -0.93 -4.93 -10.68
C GLY A 56 -1.13 -3.63 -9.92
N LEU A 57 -0.19 -2.68 -10.06
CA LEU A 57 -0.30 -1.36 -9.47
C LEU A 57 -1.51 -0.59 -10.03
N GLU A 58 -1.68 -0.54 -11.34
CA GLU A 58 -2.80 0.15 -11.98
C GLU A 58 -4.15 -0.42 -11.54
N ALA A 59 -4.26 -1.77 -11.50
CA ALA A 59 -5.46 -2.44 -11.03
C ALA A 59 -5.81 -2.04 -9.59
N LEU A 60 -4.82 -2.00 -8.70
CA LEU A 60 -5.00 -1.58 -7.32
C LEU A 60 -5.43 -0.11 -7.19
N LEU A 61 -4.79 0.78 -7.93
CA LEU A 61 -5.15 2.21 -7.92
C LEU A 61 -6.56 2.47 -8.49
N ARG A 62 -7.04 1.62 -9.39
CA ARG A 62 -8.39 1.71 -9.97
C ARG A 62 -9.46 1.14 -9.04
N GLY A 63 -9.19 0.04 -8.35
CA GLY A 63 -10.15 -0.58 -7.42
C GLY A 63 -10.27 0.15 -6.09
N CYS A 64 -9.15 0.62 -5.54
CA CYS A 64 -9.10 1.30 -4.25
C CYS A 64 -9.05 2.82 -4.44
N THR A 65 -10.19 3.45 -4.76
CA THR A 65 -10.27 4.89 -5.06
C THR A 65 -10.02 5.81 -3.87
N ARG A 66 -10.04 5.27 -2.65
CA ARG A 66 -9.74 5.98 -1.39
C ARG A 66 -8.27 5.95 -0.99
N LEU A 67 -7.41 5.30 -1.78
CA LEU A 67 -5.98 5.28 -1.52
C LEU A 67 -5.41 6.70 -1.58
N HIS A 68 -4.77 7.09 -0.49
CA HIS A 68 -4.04 8.35 -0.38
C HIS A 68 -2.67 8.17 0.28
N ARG A 69 -2.41 6.99 0.87
CA ARG A 69 -1.11 6.60 1.41
C ARG A 69 -0.64 5.33 0.73
N VAL A 70 0.41 5.43 -0.07
CA VAL A 70 1.00 4.29 -0.77
C VAL A 70 2.50 4.35 -0.57
N ALA A 71 3.06 3.30 0.02
CA ALA A 71 4.50 3.09 0.10
C ALA A 71 4.86 1.86 -0.74
N MET A 72 5.58 2.11 -1.82
CA MET A 72 6.18 1.07 -2.66
C MET A 72 7.62 1.46 -2.98
N SER A 73 8.54 0.58 -2.62
CA SER A 73 9.96 0.70 -2.92
C SER A 73 10.54 -0.67 -3.18
N ASN A 74 11.67 -0.72 -3.89
CA ASN A 74 12.40 -1.95 -4.17
C ASN A 74 11.54 -3.07 -4.81
N CYS A 75 10.60 -2.69 -5.67
CA CYS A 75 9.83 -3.63 -6.48
C CYS A 75 10.53 -3.80 -7.82
N GLY A 76 11.29 -4.90 -7.98
CA GLY A 76 12.22 -5.07 -9.10
C GLY A 76 11.62 -5.05 -10.50
N ARG A 77 10.30 -5.23 -10.63
CA ARG A 77 9.57 -5.19 -11.90
C ARG A 77 8.71 -3.93 -12.09
N LEU A 78 8.76 -2.99 -11.16
CA LEU A 78 8.13 -1.68 -11.34
C LEU A 78 9.11 -0.69 -12.00
N PRO A 79 8.72 -0.07 -13.12
CA PRO A 79 9.45 1.05 -13.70
C PRO A 79 9.75 2.14 -12.66
N PRO A 80 10.94 2.79 -12.71
CA PRO A 80 11.25 3.92 -11.84
C PRO A 80 10.23 5.07 -11.96
N ALA A 81 9.63 5.23 -13.14
CA ALA A 81 8.57 6.22 -13.39
C ALA A 81 7.32 5.97 -12.52
N ASP A 82 6.95 4.71 -12.29
CA ASP A 82 5.81 4.37 -11.45
C ASP A 82 6.09 4.72 -9.99
N VAL A 83 7.27 4.38 -9.51
CA VAL A 83 7.71 4.72 -8.15
C VAL A 83 7.77 6.24 -7.98
N ALA A 84 8.24 6.99 -8.99
CA ALA A 84 8.25 8.44 -8.98
C ALA A 84 6.84 9.05 -8.99
N MET A 85 5.94 8.52 -9.82
CA MET A 85 4.52 8.91 -9.84
C MET A 85 3.87 8.67 -8.48
N LEU A 86 4.09 7.49 -7.88
CA LEU A 86 3.56 7.17 -6.56
C LEU A 86 4.07 8.14 -5.51
N ARG A 87 5.36 8.48 -5.51
CA ARG A 87 5.94 9.47 -4.60
C ARG A 87 5.36 10.88 -4.80
N SER A 88 5.06 11.25 -6.04
CA SER A 88 4.46 12.56 -6.35
C SER A 88 2.97 12.63 -6.00
N LYS A 89 2.25 11.51 -6.11
CA LYS A 89 0.79 11.44 -5.92
C LYS A 89 0.40 11.06 -4.50
N TYR A 90 1.21 10.25 -3.83
CA TYR A 90 0.97 9.71 -2.51
C TYR A 90 2.15 10.07 -1.60
N SER A 91 1.93 11.03 -0.70
CA SER A 91 2.93 11.44 0.28
C SER A 91 2.88 10.50 1.49
N TYR A 92 3.45 9.30 1.37
CA TYR A 92 3.54 8.37 2.50
C TYR A 92 4.95 7.83 2.69
N VAL A 93 5.47 8.06 3.88
CA VAL A 93 6.70 7.44 4.38
C VAL A 93 6.26 6.49 5.48
N PHE A 94 6.39 5.18 5.22
CA PHE A 94 6.14 4.17 6.24
C PHE A 94 7.23 4.28 7.30
N LYS A 95 6.90 4.86 8.46
CA LYS A 95 7.84 5.06 9.57
C LYS A 95 8.00 3.81 10.46
N GLY A 96 7.39 2.68 10.09
CA GLY A 96 7.36 1.46 10.91
C GLY A 96 6.03 1.26 11.63
N ASP A 97 5.26 2.35 11.79
CA ASP A 97 4.04 2.32 12.58
C ASP A 97 2.80 2.28 11.67
N MET A 98 2.11 1.14 11.66
CA MET A 98 0.74 0.99 11.14
C MET A 98 -0.25 1.68 12.09
N LEU A 99 0.00 2.94 12.43
CA LEU A 99 -0.88 3.73 13.27
C LEU A 99 -1.82 4.58 12.38
N PRO A 100 -3.10 4.69 12.74
CA PRO A 100 -4.02 5.57 12.03
C PRO A 100 -3.57 7.04 12.15
N ASP A 101 -3.90 7.88 11.15
CA ASP A 101 -3.36 9.25 11.02
C ASP A 101 -3.59 10.14 12.25
N ASN A 102 -4.63 9.85 13.02
CA ASN A 102 -4.93 10.55 14.27
C ASN A 102 -3.83 10.38 15.32
N VAL A 103 -3.03 9.32 15.24
CA VAL A 103 -1.91 9.07 16.13
C VAL A 103 -0.60 9.61 15.53
N ALA A 104 -0.36 9.41 14.23
CA ALA A 104 0.84 9.91 13.54
C ALA A 104 0.91 11.45 13.47
N ARG A 105 -0.24 12.13 13.40
CA ARG A 105 -0.30 13.60 13.43
C ARG A 105 0.09 14.17 14.79
N ALA A 106 -0.25 13.48 15.88
CA ALA A 106 0.16 13.88 17.23
C ALA A 106 1.68 13.81 17.41
N GLU A 107 2.35 12.81 16.81
CA GLU A 107 3.82 12.70 16.85
C GLU A 107 4.53 13.81 16.05
N ASN A 108 4.01 14.17 14.86
CA ASN A 108 4.57 15.27 14.08
C ASN A 108 4.31 16.65 14.73
N GLU A 109 3.14 16.86 15.36
CA GLU A 109 2.86 18.09 16.14
C GLU A 109 3.75 18.16 17.40
N PHE A 110 4.03 17.04 18.06
CA PHE A 110 4.94 16.99 19.21
C PHE A 110 6.37 17.34 18.78
N LEU A 111 6.91 16.70 17.73
CA LEU A 111 8.25 17.00 17.22
C LEU A 111 8.40 18.42 16.67
N ALA A 112 7.34 19.02 16.13
CA ALA A 112 7.36 20.43 15.69
C ALA A 112 7.28 21.43 16.86
N ALA A 113 6.80 21.01 18.04
CA ALA A 113 6.70 21.85 19.23
C ALA A 113 7.96 21.81 20.12
N VAL A 114 8.84 20.82 19.94
CA VAL A 114 10.14 20.72 20.66
C VAL A 114 11.34 21.13 19.79
N GLY A 115 11.09 21.75 18.63
CA GLY A 115 12.09 22.34 17.74
C GLY A 115 12.23 23.84 17.92
#